data_AF-A0A351BJB8-F1
#
_entry.id   AF-A0A351BJB8-F1
#
_cell.length_a   1.000
_cell.length_b   1.000
_cell.length_c   1.000
_cell.angle_alpha   90.00
_cell.angle_beta   90.00
_cell.angle_gamma   90.00
#
_symmetry.space_group_name_H-M   'P 1'
#
loop_
_entity.id
_entity.type
_entity.pdbx_description
1 polymer ?
#
loop_
_entity_poly.entity_id
_entity_poly.type
_entity_poly.pdbx_seq_one_letter_code
_entity_poly.pdbx_strand_id
1 'polypeptide(L)' 'VAEGVENRAQLAFLRSQQCDEGQGFLFNRPLSAKDFAGLLAAA' A
#
# COMPACT_ATOMS: atom_id res chain seq x y z
N VAL A 1 -2.30 -2.31 -10.87
CA VAL A 1 -1.65 -1.77 -9.65
C VAL A 1 -1.55 -0.25 -9.74
N ALA A 2 -1.95 0.48 -8.70
CA ALA A 2 -1.75 1.93 -8.58
C ALA A 2 -0.54 2.24 -7.70
N GLU A 3 0.45 2.97 -8.23
CA GLU A 3 1.67 3.32 -7.51
C GLU A 3 1.61 4.75 -6.97
N GLY A 4 2.32 5.01 -5.86
CA GLY A 4 2.39 6.34 -5.24
C GLY A 4 1.15 6.72 -4.42
N VAL A 5 0.47 5.77 -3.79
CA VAL A 5 -0.63 6.08 -2.85
C VAL A 5 -0.07 6.62 -1.53
N GLU A 6 -0.16 7.92 -1.33
CA GLU A 6 0.43 8.65 -0.20
C GLU A 6 -0.59 9.09 0.85
N ASN A 7 -1.86 9.25 0.47
CA ASN A 7 -2.90 9.72 1.38
C ASN A 7 -4.27 9.03 1.18
N ARG A 8 -5.14 9.19 2.19
CA ARG A 8 -6.48 8.56 2.21
C ARG A 8 -7.40 9.03 1.09
N ALA A 9 -7.23 10.25 0.59
CA ALA A 9 -8.06 10.77 -0.51
C ALA A 9 -7.72 10.06 -1.83
N GLN A 10 -6.44 9.84 -2.11
CA GLN A 10 -6.00 9.03 -3.26
C GLN A 10 -6.51 7.59 -3.16
N LEU A 11 -6.41 6.96 -1.98
CA LEU A 11 -6.95 5.61 -1.77
C LEU A 11 -8.46 5.54 -2.01
N ALA A 12 -9.22 6.53 -1.52
CA ALA A 12 -10.67 6.58 -1.70
C ALA A 12 -11.04 6.75 -3.19
N PHE A 13 -10.31 7.59 -3.92
CA PHE A 13 -10.47 7.72 -5.36
C PHE A 13 -10.19 6.38 -6.08
N LEU A 14 -9.07 5.73 -5.79
CA LEU A 14 -8.71 4.45 -6.43
C LEU A 14 -9.74 3.36 -6.18
N ARG A 15 -10.30 3.28 -4.96
CA ARG A 15 -11.39 2.36 -4.62
C ARG A 15 -12.66 2.63 -5.42
N SER A 16 -13.02 3.90 -5.65
CA SER A 16 -14.20 4.24 -6.46
C SER A 16 -14.02 3.87 -7.93
N GLN A 17 -12.78 3.80 -8.41
CA GLN A 17 -12.42 3.30 -9.74
C GLN A 17 -12.26 1.77 -9.79
N GLN A 18 -12.61 1.06 -8.72
CA GLN A 18 -12.43 -0.40 -8.62
C GLN A 18 -10.97 -0.84 -8.86
N CYS A 19 -10.01 -0.04 -8.41
CA CYS A 19 -8.60 -0.42 -8.45
C CYS A 19 -8.29 -1.32 -7.24
N ASP A 20 -8.00 -2.59 -7.50
CA ASP A 20 -7.85 -3.62 -6.46
C ASP A 20 -6.48 -3.61 -5.75
N GLU A 21 -5.44 -3.12 -6.43
CA GLU A 21 -4.06 -3.19 -5.94
C GLU A 21 -3.42 -1.80 -5.88
N GLY A 22 -2.75 -1.48 -4.76
CA GLY A 22 -2.07 -0.21 -4.56
C GLY A 22 -0.77 -0.33 -3.78
N GLN A 23 0.21 0.50 -4.14
CA GLN A 23 1.49 0.66 -3.46
C GLN A 23 1.74 2.14 -3.18
N GLY A 24 2.25 2.46 -1.99
CA GLY A 24 2.70 3.81 -1.65
C GLY A 24 2.89 4.02 -0.15
N PHE A 25 3.36 5.21 0.21
CA PHE A 25 3.73 5.54 1.59
C PHE A 25 2.55 5.62 2.56
N LEU A 26 1.31 5.67 2.07
CA LEU A 26 0.13 5.47 2.91
C LEU A 26 0.13 4.11 3.59
N PHE A 27 0.66 3.08 2.90
CA PHE A 27 0.75 1.72 3.42
C PHE A 27 2.06 1.51 4.16
N ASN A 28 3.18 1.62 3.46
CA ASN A 28 4.53 1.49 4.01
C ASN A 28 5.53 2.26 3.15
N ARG A 29 6.60 2.76 3.78
CA ARG A 29 7.85 3.10 3.06
C ARG A 29 8.54 1.81 2.60
N PRO A 30 9.56 1.86 1.72
CA PRO A 30 10.35 0.67 1.37
C PRO A 30 10.86 -0.01 2.63
N LEU A 31 10.60 -1.31 2.74
CA LEU A 31 10.97 -2.12 3.90
C LEU A 31 12.22 -2.95 3.58
N SER A 32 13.00 -3.26 4.61
CA SER A 32 14.03 -4.30 4.49
C SER A 32 13.35 -5.67 4.32
N ALA A 33 14.08 -6.67 3.80
CA ALA A 33 13.56 -8.03 3.70
C ALA A 33 13.11 -8.58 5.07
N LYS A 34 13.82 -8.24 6.16
CA LYS A 34 13.47 -8.64 7.52
C LYS A 34 12.14 -8.02 7.97
N ASP A 35 11.96 -6.72 7.72
CA ASP A 35 10.74 -6.02 8.13
C ASP A 35 9.53 -6.48 7.30
N PHE A 36 9.73 -6.71 6.00
CA PHE A 36 8.69 -7.29 5.14
C PHE A 36 8.30 -8.71 5.57
N ALA A 37 9.26 -9.56 5.93
CA ALA A 37 8.99 -10.88 6.48
C ALA A 37 8.19 -10.80 7.79
N GLY A 38 8.50 -9.83 8.65
CA GLY A 38 7.72 -9.56 9.87
C GLY A 38 6.27 -9.15 9.57
N LEU A 39 6.05 -8.35 8.53
CA LEU A 39 4.72 -7.97 8.08
C LEU A 39 3.92 -9.16 7.54
N LEU A 40 4.54 -10.06 6.76
CA LEU A 40 3.90 -11.27 6.25
C LEU A 40 3.53 -12.27 7.35
N ALA A 41 4.33 -12.35 8.42
CA ALA A 41 4.08 -13.26 9.53
C ALA A 41 2.99 -12.75 10.50
N ALA A 42 2.63 -11.47 10.43
CA ALA A 42 1.62 -10.84 11.30
C ALA A 42 0.21 -10.78 10.67
N ALA A 43 0.05 -11.23 9.42
CA ALA A 43 -1.22 -11.32 8.71
C ALA A 43 -1.89 -12.68 8.93
#